data_AF-A0A932TCT8-F1
#
_entry.id   AF-A0A932TCT8-F1
#
_cell.length_a   1.000
_cell.length_b   1.000
_cell.length_c   1.000
_cell.angle_alpha   90.00
_cell.angle_beta   90.00
_cell.angle_gamma   90.00
#
_symmetry.space_group_name_H-M   'P 1'
#
loop_
_entity.id
_entity.type
_entity.pdbx_description
1 polymer ?
#
loop_
_entity_poly.entity_id
_entity_poly.type
_entity_poly.pdbx_seq_one_letter_code
_entity_poly.pdbx_strand_id
1 'polypeptide(L)' 'MPGTLRRLAIALATLALLVPLTSGAAAALKTGELAPAFTAKTVGGKKIALADYKGKSAVLLNFYANF' A
#
# COMPACT_ATOMS: atom_id res chain seq x y z
N MET A 1 -37.56 22.58 22.74
CA MET A 1 -36.43 23.37 22.17
C MET A 1 -35.66 22.51 21.15
N PRO A 2 -35.87 22.69 19.83
CA PRO A 2 -35.35 21.80 18.78
C PRO A 2 -33.91 22.10 18.29
N GLY A 3 -33.18 23.03 18.93
CA GLY A 3 -31.92 23.58 18.40
C GLY A 3 -30.66 22.74 18.66
N THR A 4 -30.67 21.83 19.63
CA THR A 4 -29.50 21.02 20.03
C THR A 4 -29.23 19.85 19.08
N LEU A 5 -30.29 19.20 18.58
CA LEU A 5 -30.20 18.10 17.61
C LEU A 5 -29.63 18.55 16.26
N ARG A 6 -29.98 19.77 15.83
CA ARG A 6 -29.49 20.36 14.56
C ARG A 6 -28.00 20.70 14.62
N ARG A 7 -27.50 21.12 15.79
CA ARG A 7 -26.06 21.41 16.00
C ARG A 7 -25.22 20.13 16.06
N LEU A 8 -25.76 19.07 16.65
CA LEU A 8 -25.09 17.76 16.69
C LEU A 8 -25.01 17.14 15.28
N ALA A 9 -26.07 17.28 14.48
CA ALA A 9 -26.09 16.82 13.10
C ALA A 9 -25.08 17.57 12.21
N ILE A 10 -24.92 18.89 12.40
CA ILE A 10 -23.94 19.69 11.66
C ILE A 10 -22.50 19.32 12.07
N ALA A 11 -22.26 19.07 13.36
CA ALA A 11 -20.94 18.67 13.87
C ALA A 11 -20.52 17.26 13.40
N LEU A 12 -21.46 16.32 13.25
CA LEU A 12 -21.17 15.00 12.65
C LEU A 12 -20.93 15.10 11.15
N ALA A 13 -21.67 15.97 10.44
CA ALA A 13 -21.51 16.14 9.00
C ALA A 13 -20.13 16.73 8.64
N THR A 14 -19.58 17.64 9.46
CA THR A 14 -18.25 18.20 9.22
C THR A 14 -17.12 17.22 9.52
N LEU A 15 -17.28 16.30 10.48
CA LEU A 15 -16.26 15.30 10.80
C LEU A 15 -16.14 14.20 9.71
N ALA A 16 -17.22 13.92 8.96
CA ALA A 16 -17.22 12.95 7.87
C ALA A 16 -16.46 13.41 6.61
N LEU A 17 -16.26 14.74 6.43
CA LEU A 17 -15.54 15.30 5.28
C LEU A 17 -14.01 15.35 5.45
N LEU A 18 -13.48 15.02 6.63
CA LEU A 18 -12.03 15.03 6.92
C LEU A 18 -11.36 13.65 6.86
N VAL A 19 -12.07 12.61 6.44
CA VAL A 19 -11.44 11.32 6.14
C VAL A 19 -11.04 11.33 4.67
N PRO A 20 -9.78 11.63 4.30
CA PRO A 20 -9.36 11.36 2.95
C PRO A 20 -9.42 9.84 2.78
N LEU A 21 -10.31 9.39 1.89
CA LEU A 21 -10.32 8.04 1.35
C LEU A 21 -9.06 7.87 0.51
N THR A 22 -7.89 7.80 1.14
CA THR A 22 -6.66 7.36 0.48
C THR A 22 -6.68 5.84 0.44
N SER A 23 -7.69 5.26 -0.19
CA SER A 23 -7.52 3.94 -0.80
C SER A 23 -6.56 4.14 -1.95
N GLY A 24 -5.26 4.10 -1.65
CA GLY A 24 -4.22 4.11 -2.66
C GLY A 24 -4.46 2.91 -3.56
N ALA A 25 -5.04 3.15 -4.74
CA ALA A 25 -5.15 2.13 -5.76
C ALA A 25 -3.74 1.64 -6.05
N ALA A 26 -3.48 0.35 -5.80
CA ALA A 26 -2.23 -0.27 -6.17
C ALA A 26 -2.01 -0.05 -7.66
N ALA A 27 -0.90 0.59 -8.03
CA ALA A 27 -0.56 0.81 -9.43
C ALA A 27 -0.58 -0.55 -10.16
N ALA A 28 -1.32 -0.63 -11.25
CA ALA A 28 -1.40 -1.84 -12.06
C ALA A 28 -0.01 -2.15 -12.64
N LEU A 29 0.48 -3.37 -12.40
CA LEU A 29 1.76 -3.83 -12.94
C LEU A 29 1.63 -4.04 -14.45
N LYS A 30 2.64 -3.62 -15.21
CA LYS A 30 2.69 -3.78 -16.67
C LYS A 30 4.00 -4.42 -17.10
N THR A 31 3.91 -5.38 -18.02
CA THR A 31 5.08 -6.02 -18.62
C THR A 31 5.93 -5.00 -19.37
N GLY A 32 7.25 -5.08 -19.22
CA GLY A 32 8.22 -4.17 -19.84
C GLY A 32 8.51 -2.91 -19.03
N GLU A 33 7.67 -2.57 -18.05
CA GLU A 33 8.00 -1.54 -17.06
C GLU A 33 9.01 -2.06 -16.04
N LEU A 34 9.71 -1.13 -15.38
CA LEU A 34 10.64 -1.48 -14.31
C LEU A 34 9.86 -2.17 -13.18
N ALA A 35 10.32 -3.34 -12.77
CA ALA A 35 9.74 -4.06 -11.63
C ALA A 35 9.77 -3.18 -10.36
N PRO A 36 8.68 -3.16 -9.56
CA PRO A 36 8.62 -2.34 -8.36
C PRO A 36 9.75 -2.67 -7.38
N ALA A 37 10.35 -1.63 -6.81
CA ALA A 37 11.37 -1.81 -5.79
C ALA A 37 10.75 -2.41 -4.52
N PHE A 38 11.41 -3.42 -3.95
CA PHE A 38 11.07 -3.93 -2.64
C PHE A 38 12.34 -4.29 -1.87
N THR A 39 12.19 -4.38 -0.54
CA THR A 39 13.19 -4.99 0.33
C THR A 39 12.53 -6.06 1.17
N ALA A 40 13.24 -7.15 1.43
CA ALA A 40 12.78 -8.27 2.23
C ALA A 40 13.87 -8.70 3.22
N LYS A 41 13.49 -9.57 4.16
CA LYS A 41 14.44 -10.29 5.00
C LYS A 41 14.51 -11.73 4.54
N THR A 42 15.71 -12.27 4.44
CA THR A 42 15.89 -13.73 4.29
C THR A 42 15.50 -14.44 5.59
N VAL A 43 15.40 -15.77 5.54
CA VAL A 43 15.17 -16.60 6.73
C VAL A 43 16.25 -16.37 7.80
N GLY A 44 17.49 -16.10 7.39
CA GLY A 44 18.60 -15.76 8.27
C GLY A 44 18.63 -14.29 8.74
N GLY A 45 17.59 -13.50 8.47
CA GLY A 45 17.48 -12.10 8.92
C GLY A 45 18.26 -11.08 8.09
N LYS A 46 19.01 -11.50 7.06
CA LYS A 46 19.72 -10.59 6.15
C LYS A 46 18.71 -9.78 5.35
N LYS A 47 18.89 -8.46 5.29
CA LYS A 47 18.11 -7.58 4.41
C LYS A 47 18.59 -7.74 2.95
N ILE A 48 17.65 -7.87 2.02
CA ILE A 48 17.89 -7.89 0.58
C ILE A 48 16.97 -6.87 -0.11
N ALA A 49 17.39 -6.35 -1.25
CA ALA A 49 16.62 -5.49 -2.13
C ALA A 49 16.56 -6.08 -3.54
N LEU A 50 15.51 -5.79 -4.30
CA LEU A 50 15.44 -6.17 -5.72
C LEU A 50 16.63 -5.60 -6.52
N ALA A 51 17.11 -4.41 -6.15
CA ALA A 51 18.23 -3.74 -6.79
C ALA A 51 19.55 -4.54 -6.69
N ASP A 52 19.70 -5.40 -5.68
CA ASP A 52 20.89 -6.24 -5.48
C ASP A 52 21.07 -7.27 -6.62
N TYR A 53 20.03 -7.50 -7.42
CA TYR A 53 20.01 -8.46 -8.53
C TYR A 53 20.13 -7.80 -9.91
N LYS A 54 20.36 -6.47 -9.99
CA LYS A 54 20.61 -5.80 -11.27
C LYS A 54 21.85 -6.38 -11.98
N GLY A 55 21.79 -6.43 -13.31
CA GLY A 55 22.87 -6.97 -14.15
C GLY A 55 22.88 -8.49 -14.29
N LYS A 56 22.03 -9.23 -13.54
CA LYS A 56 21.79 -10.65 -13.82
C LYS A 56 20.93 -10.80 -15.08
N SER A 57 21.18 -11.83 -15.88
CA SER A 57 20.50 -12.06 -17.17
C SER A 57 18.98 -12.19 -17.02
N ALA A 58 18.51 -12.81 -15.94
CA ALA A 58 17.10 -12.88 -15.59
C ALA A 58 16.93 -13.03 -14.07
N VAL A 59 15.85 -12.47 -13.53
CA VAL A 59 15.46 -12.60 -12.13
C VAL A 59 13.98 -12.99 -12.09
N LEU A 60 13.66 -14.12 -11.45
CA LEU A 60 12.29 -14.61 -11.27
C LEU A 60 11.83 -14.32 -9.84
N LEU A 61 10.66 -13.68 -9.70
CA LEU A 61 10.01 -13.47 -8.41
C LEU A 61 8.90 -14.52 -8.25
N ASN A 62 9.04 -15.38 -7.24
CA ASN A 62 8.04 -16.39 -6.91
C ASN A 62 7.36 -16.04 -5.58
N PHE A 63 6.03 -15.93 -5.60
CA PHE A 63 5.23 -15.68 -4.40
C PHE A 63 4.43 -16.95 -4.11
N TYR A 64 4.69 -17.56 -2.95
CA TYR A 64 4.04 -18.79 -2.52
C TYR A 64 3.78 -18.75 -1.02
N ALA A 65 2.86 -19.59 -0.57
CA ALA A 65 2.59 -19.84 0.84
C ALA A 65 2.81 -21.32 1.12
N ASN A 66 3.33 -21.64 2.30
CA ASN A 66 3.40 -23.00 2.82
C ASN A 66 2.47 -23.03 4.03
N PHE A 67 1.35 -23.74 3.90
CA PHE A 67 0.29 -23.86 4.91
C PHE A 67 0.29 -25.26 5.50
#